data_AF-A0A250WQL3-F1
#
_entry.id   AF-A0A250WQL3-F1
#
_cell.length_a   1.000
_cell.length_b   1.000
_cell.length_c   1.000
_cell.angle_alpha   90.00
_cell.angle_beta   90.00
_cell.angle_gamma   90.00
#
_symmetry.space_group_name_H-M   'P 1'
#
loop_
_entity.id
_entity.type
_entity.pdbx_description
1 polymer ?
#
loop_
_entity_poly.entity_id
_entity_poly.type
_entity_poly.pdbx_seq_one_letter_code
_entity_poly.pdbx_strand_id
1 'polypeptide(L)'
;MSAEITTVPGPADRSSPASASGRPDVAHSEAWKVMGRETPAGKALYKLYGGDFGGKAVGKVYHERNKELHEKKVASGWNPSPLKSQLPEIQRPQVNYPKFGSPRPGSGDSPNASRLRQIPHRKPGEQIMKELHEEAQRMKAAQPPQPKGPLLDEAEKSRLAMAMQFRGKVPQASTQELEEAARHRGVRSKAPRSEREELQALFKATMEEVEDRKAFLAEMEAQGALKKDHVHQIQGEIRIRVEDMHRLDRMLRDLDARGQR
;
A
#
# COMPACT_ATOMS: atom_id res chain seq x y z
N MET A 1 6.86 -58.17 35.98
CA MET A 1 7.12 -56.72 35.98
C MET A 1 5.87 -56.06 35.43
N SER A 2 4.96 -55.71 36.32
CA SER A 2 3.65 -55.14 35.98
C SER A 2 3.78 -53.63 35.92
N ALA A 3 3.47 -53.01 34.79
CA ALA A 3 3.47 -51.58 34.62
C ALA A 3 2.04 -51.05 34.87
N GLU A 4 1.89 -50.25 35.92
CA GLU A 4 0.66 -49.56 36.27
C GLU A 4 0.45 -48.36 35.34
N ILE A 5 -0.72 -48.30 34.70
CA ILE A 5 -1.14 -47.18 33.85
C ILE A 5 -1.92 -46.20 34.73
N THR A 6 -1.32 -45.06 35.02
CA THR A 6 -1.95 -43.95 35.74
C THR A 6 -2.84 -43.15 34.79
N THR A 7 -4.15 -43.32 34.91
CA THR A 7 -5.19 -42.55 34.20
C THR A 7 -5.43 -41.22 34.93
N VAL A 8 -5.21 -40.10 34.23
CA VAL A 8 -5.51 -38.74 34.71
C VAL A 8 -6.98 -38.39 34.41
N PRO A 9 -7.77 -37.87 35.37
CA PRO A 9 -9.16 -37.49 35.15
C PRO A 9 -9.29 -36.18 34.36
N GLY A 10 -10.21 -36.16 33.40
CA GLY A 10 -10.49 -35.03 32.52
C GLY A 10 -11.23 -33.86 33.20
N PRO A 11 -11.10 -32.63 32.68
CA PRO A 11 -11.76 -31.47 33.23
C PRO A 11 -13.26 -31.43 32.89
N ALA A 12 -14.02 -31.01 33.90
CA ALA A 12 -15.47 -30.93 33.93
C ALA A 12 -16.09 -30.06 32.83
N ASP A 13 -17.20 -30.58 32.28
CA ASP A 13 -18.18 -29.86 31.47
C ASP A 13 -18.62 -28.57 32.16
N ARG A 14 -18.23 -27.44 31.59
CA ARG A 14 -18.86 -26.14 31.89
C ARG A 14 -20.07 -25.98 30.98
N SER A 15 -21.22 -26.13 31.62
CA SER A 15 -22.55 -25.74 31.18
C SER A 15 -22.54 -24.43 30.38
N SER A 16 -22.94 -24.55 29.11
CA SER A 16 -23.32 -23.43 28.23
C SER A 16 -24.52 -22.67 28.81
N PRO A 17 -24.45 -21.34 29.04
CA PRO A 17 -25.64 -20.53 29.13
C PRO A 17 -26.22 -20.32 27.73
N ALA A 18 -27.52 -20.58 27.61
CA ALA A 18 -28.32 -20.41 26.42
C ALA A 18 -28.10 -19.01 25.80
N SER A 19 -27.46 -18.96 24.63
CA SER A 19 -27.55 -17.81 23.74
C SER A 19 -28.98 -17.73 23.23
N ALA A 20 -29.76 -16.83 23.82
CA ALA A 20 -30.97 -16.29 23.21
C ALA A 20 -30.58 -15.62 21.89
N SER A 21 -30.51 -16.42 20.82
CA SER A 21 -30.49 -15.90 19.46
C SER A 21 -31.87 -15.33 19.19
N GLY A 22 -32.04 -14.06 19.53
CA GLY A 22 -33.11 -13.22 19.00
C GLY A 22 -33.00 -13.26 17.49
N ARG A 23 -33.78 -14.13 16.85
CA ARG A 23 -34.09 -14.02 15.42
C ARG A 23 -34.68 -12.62 15.24
N PRO A 24 -34.08 -11.75 14.42
CA PRO A 24 -34.72 -10.47 14.11
C PRO A 24 -36.09 -10.78 13.50
N ASP A 25 -37.12 -10.14 14.06
CA ASP A 25 -38.51 -10.25 13.64
C ASP A 25 -38.62 -10.29 12.11
N VAL A 26 -39.32 -11.32 11.62
CA VAL A 26 -39.53 -11.63 10.20
C VAL A 26 -40.05 -10.41 9.41
N ALA A 27 -40.71 -9.47 10.10
CA ALA A 27 -41.24 -8.23 9.58
C ALA A 27 -40.19 -7.30 8.92
N HIS A 28 -38.93 -7.30 9.38
CA HIS A 28 -37.89 -6.45 8.77
C HIS A 28 -37.27 -7.07 7.51
N SER A 29 -37.40 -8.39 7.33
CA SER A 29 -36.77 -9.10 6.20
C SER A 29 -37.48 -8.83 4.86
N GLU A 30 -38.69 -8.29 4.87
CA GLU A 30 -39.48 -7.99 3.66
C GLU A 30 -39.58 -6.49 3.33
N ALA A 31 -38.98 -5.62 4.14
CA ALA A 31 -38.99 -4.16 3.91
C ALA A 31 -38.42 -3.78 2.53
N TRP A 32 -37.51 -4.59 1.99
CA TRP A 32 -36.95 -4.39 0.64
C TRP A 32 -37.93 -4.76 -0.49
N LYS A 33 -38.94 -5.62 -0.24
CA LYS A 33 -39.98 -5.96 -1.23
C LYS A 33 -40.92 -4.78 -1.46
N VAL A 34 -41.26 -4.06 -0.39
CA VAL A 34 -42.17 -2.90 -0.42
C VAL A 34 -41.55 -1.71 -1.17
N MET A 35 -40.24 -1.49 -1.01
CA MET A 35 -39.52 -0.38 -1.65
C MET A 35 -39.17 -0.62 -3.13
N GLY A 36 -39.33 -1.86 -3.62
CA GLY A 36 -39.01 -2.29 -4.99
C GLY A 36 -37.51 -2.37 -5.28
N ARG A 37 -37.09 -3.38 -6.06
CA ARG A 37 -35.67 -3.60 -6.40
C ARG A 37 -35.06 -2.56 -7.33
N GLU A 38 -35.88 -1.75 -7.99
CA GLU A 38 -35.38 -0.75 -8.94
C GLU A 38 -34.94 0.55 -8.26
N THR A 39 -35.39 0.80 -7.03
CA THR A 39 -35.02 2.01 -6.28
C THR A 39 -33.65 1.84 -5.60
N PRO A 40 -32.81 2.89 -5.51
CA PRO A 40 -31.51 2.80 -4.86
C PRO A 40 -31.62 2.40 -3.38
N ALA A 41 -32.69 2.84 -2.69
CA ALA A 41 -33.00 2.44 -1.33
C ALA A 41 -33.39 0.95 -1.25
N GLY A 42 -34.23 0.46 -2.16
CA GLY A 42 -34.59 -0.97 -2.22
C GLY A 42 -33.41 -1.87 -2.57
N LYS A 43 -32.50 -1.46 -3.46
CA LYS A 43 -31.23 -2.17 -3.74
C LYS A 43 -30.34 -2.26 -2.50
N ALA A 44 -30.23 -1.19 -1.73
CA ALA A 44 -29.45 -1.17 -0.50
C ALA A 44 -30.05 -2.11 0.57
N LEU A 45 -31.37 -2.05 0.76
CA LEU A 45 -32.09 -2.93 1.69
C LEU A 45 -32.02 -4.40 1.25
N TYR A 46 -32.14 -4.70 -0.05
CA TYR A 46 -31.99 -6.05 -0.58
C TYR A 46 -30.56 -6.60 -0.34
N LYS A 47 -29.54 -5.77 -0.50
CA LYS A 47 -28.14 -6.15 -0.23
C LYS A 47 -27.87 -6.41 1.27
N LEU A 48 -28.59 -5.71 2.15
CA LEU A 48 -28.48 -5.86 3.60
C LEU A 48 -29.28 -7.06 4.14
N TYR A 49 -30.52 -7.24 3.66
CA TYR A 49 -31.49 -8.18 4.25
C TYR A 49 -31.92 -9.30 3.31
N GLY A 50 -32.01 -9.04 2.00
CA GLY A 50 -32.37 -10.06 1.00
C GLY A 50 -31.18 -10.89 0.51
N GLY A 51 -30.07 -10.82 1.24
CA GLY A 51 -28.77 -11.32 0.85
C GLY A 51 -28.80 -12.76 0.34
N ASP A 52 -28.06 -12.98 -0.74
CA ASP A 52 -27.69 -14.31 -1.22
C ASP A 52 -26.69 -14.93 -0.21
N PHE A 53 -27.19 -15.27 0.98
CA PHE A 53 -26.42 -15.91 2.05
C PHE A 53 -25.88 -17.27 1.61
N GLY A 54 -26.52 -17.90 0.61
CA GLY A 54 -26.04 -19.12 -0.04
C GLY A 54 -24.67 -18.92 -0.69
N GLY A 55 -24.49 -17.89 -1.52
CA GLY A 55 -23.22 -17.62 -2.19
C GLY A 55 -22.06 -17.31 -1.24
N LYS A 56 -22.33 -16.59 -0.14
CA LYS A 56 -21.32 -16.29 0.89
C LYS A 56 -20.97 -17.52 1.74
N ALA A 57 -21.95 -18.36 2.06
CA ALA A 57 -21.71 -19.63 2.76
C ALA A 57 -20.89 -20.59 1.90
N VAL A 58 -21.23 -20.72 0.62
CA VAL A 58 -20.49 -21.54 -0.34
C VAL A 58 -19.06 -21.04 -0.53
N GLY A 59 -18.86 -19.72 -0.67
CA GLY A 59 -17.52 -19.13 -0.76
C GLY A 59 -16.65 -19.42 0.47
N LYS A 60 -17.25 -19.43 1.68
CA LYS A 60 -16.54 -19.78 2.91
C LYS A 60 -16.10 -21.25 2.92
N VAL A 61 -16.95 -22.17 2.46
CA VAL A 61 -16.62 -23.60 2.33
C VAL A 61 -15.47 -23.83 1.34
N TYR A 62 -15.48 -23.16 0.18
CA TYR A 62 -14.36 -23.25 -0.78
C TYR A 62 -13.05 -22.69 -0.22
N HIS A 63 -13.13 -21.59 0.51
CA HIS A 63 -11.96 -21.00 1.16
C HIS A 63 -11.36 -21.94 2.21
N GLU A 64 -12.19 -22.51 3.10
CA GLU A 64 -11.76 -23.47 4.12
C GLU A 64 -11.14 -24.72 3.48
N ARG A 65 -11.77 -25.29 2.45
CA ARG A 65 -11.23 -26.44 1.72
C ARG A 65 -9.89 -26.14 1.03
N ASN A 66 -9.73 -24.97 0.43
CA ASN A 66 -8.47 -24.57 -0.20
C ASN A 66 -7.35 -24.35 0.83
N LYS A 67 -7.70 -23.79 1.99
CA LYS A 67 -6.77 -23.62 3.11
C LYS A 67 -6.28 -24.98 3.61
N GLU A 68 -7.18 -25.91 3.87
CA GLU A 68 -6.80 -27.28 4.31
C GLU A 68 -5.94 -28.01 3.26
N LEU A 69 -6.26 -27.88 1.97
CA LEU A 69 -5.44 -28.45 0.91
C LEU A 69 -4.03 -27.83 0.87
N HIS A 70 -3.92 -26.53 1.10
CA HIS A 70 -2.63 -25.86 1.16
C HIS A 70 -1.84 -26.31 2.39
N GLU A 71 -2.46 -26.39 3.56
CA GLU A 71 -1.83 -26.87 4.79
C GLU A 71 -1.33 -28.31 4.65
N LYS A 72 -2.13 -29.20 4.03
CA LYS A 72 -1.70 -30.58 3.72
C LYS A 72 -0.51 -30.62 2.77
N LYS A 73 -0.46 -29.75 1.76
CA LYS A 73 0.68 -29.65 0.84
C LYS A 73 1.94 -29.18 1.57
N VAL A 74 1.84 -28.15 2.41
CA VAL A 74 2.99 -27.68 3.21
C VAL A 74 3.45 -28.77 4.17
N ALA A 75 2.53 -29.47 4.83
CA ALA A 75 2.83 -30.59 5.72
C ALA A 75 3.48 -31.77 4.97
N SER A 76 3.13 -32.01 3.70
CA SER A 76 3.79 -33.01 2.85
C SER A 76 5.13 -32.55 2.28
N GLY A 77 5.71 -31.45 2.79
CA GLY A 77 7.01 -30.95 2.37
C GLY A 77 6.98 -30.15 1.06
N TRP A 78 5.81 -29.80 0.53
CA TRP A 78 5.72 -28.87 -0.60
C TRP A 78 6.05 -27.47 -0.12
N ASN A 79 7.28 -27.04 -0.38
CA ASN A 79 7.71 -25.66 -0.20
C ASN A 79 7.52 -24.94 -1.55
N PRO A 80 6.65 -23.92 -1.66
CA PRO A 80 6.57 -23.14 -2.89
C PRO A 80 7.97 -22.62 -3.21
N SER A 81 8.50 -23.01 -4.36
CA SER A 81 9.85 -22.62 -4.76
C SER A 81 9.97 -21.10 -4.61
N PRO A 82 10.99 -20.58 -3.90
CA PRO A 82 11.20 -19.16 -3.81
C PRO A 82 11.26 -18.67 -5.26
N LEU A 83 10.42 -17.69 -5.59
CA LEU A 83 10.37 -17.05 -6.90
C LEU A 83 11.81 -16.62 -7.22
N LYS A 84 12.52 -17.44 -7.99
CA LYS A 84 13.84 -17.09 -8.49
C LYS A 84 13.61 -15.84 -9.31
N SER A 85 14.08 -14.71 -8.82
CA SER A 85 13.93 -13.36 -9.39
C SER A 85 14.62 -13.20 -10.76
N GLN A 86 15.09 -14.30 -11.34
CA GLN A 86 15.66 -14.38 -12.66
C GLN A 86 14.96 -15.55 -13.36
N LEU A 87 13.81 -15.29 -13.98
CA LEU A 87 13.33 -16.19 -15.02
C LEU A 87 14.47 -16.28 -16.06
N PRO A 88 14.94 -17.47 -16.43
CA PRO A 88 15.89 -17.60 -17.53
C PRO A 88 15.28 -16.91 -18.75
N GLU A 89 16.07 -16.10 -19.44
CA GLU A 89 15.65 -15.42 -20.66
C GLU A 89 15.21 -16.50 -21.66
N ILE A 90 13.90 -16.69 -21.78
CA ILE A 90 13.30 -17.67 -22.68
C ILE A 90 13.69 -17.22 -24.09
N GLN A 91 14.74 -17.83 -24.63
CA GLN A 91 15.12 -17.64 -26.03
C GLN A 91 13.96 -18.14 -26.86
N ARG A 92 13.19 -17.19 -27.42
CA ARG A 92 12.07 -17.52 -28.28
C ARG A 92 12.63 -18.29 -29.49
N PRO A 93 12.08 -19.46 -29.83
CA PRO A 93 12.56 -20.22 -30.99
C PRO A 93 12.44 -19.32 -32.24
N GLN A 94 13.58 -19.07 -32.89
CA GLN A 94 13.60 -18.30 -34.13
C GLN A 94 13.06 -19.19 -35.26
N VAL A 95 11.78 -19.02 -35.58
CA VAL A 95 11.17 -19.64 -36.75
C VAL A 95 11.49 -18.76 -37.96
N ASN A 96 12.14 -19.34 -38.97
CA ASN A 96 12.48 -18.64 -40.20
C ASN A 96 11.26 -18.60 -41.13
N TYR A 97 10.49 -17.51 -41.08
CA TYR A 97 9.34 -17.29 -41.97
C TYR A 97 9.68 -16.27 -43.06
N PRO A 98 9.07 -16.38 -44.26
CA PRO A 98 9.18 -15.36 -45.31
C PRO A 98 8.75 -14.00 -44.76
N LYS A 99 9.70 -13.06 -44.69
CA LYS A 99 9.44 -11.70 -44.22
C LYS A 99 8.69 -10.96 -45.32
N PHE A 100 7.36 -10.99 -45.30
CA PHE A 100 6.56 -10.07 -46.09
C PHE A 100 6.90 -8.65 -45.63
N GLY A 101 7.38 -7.82 -46.55
CA GLY A 101 7.91 -6.49 -46.25
C GLY A 101 6.89 -5.65 -45.49
N SER A 102 7.09 -5.52 -44.18
CA SER A 102 6.29 -4.59 -43.38
C SER A 102 6.67 -3.18 -43.82
N PRO A 103 5.71 -2.34 -44.24
CA PRO A 103 6.00 -0.98 -44.66
C PRO A 103 6.67 -0.25 -43.49
N ARG A 104 7.87 0.27 -43.77
CA ARG A 104 8.75 0.91 -42.79
C ARG A 104 8.00 2.05 -42.08
N PRO A 105 7.86 2.04 -40.75
CA PRO A 105 7.22 3.12 -40.01
C PRO A 105 8.16 4.33 -40.05
N GLY A 106 7.93 5.25 -40.99
CA GLY A 106 8.78 6.44 -41.16
C GLY A 106 8.79 7.06 -42.55
N SER A 107 8.24 6.40 -43.59
CA SER A 107 7.94 7.10 -44.84
C SER A 107 6.68 7.95 -44.63
N GLY A 108 6.82 9.27 -44.69
CA GLY A 108 5.73 10.24 -44.47
C GLY A 108 4.53 10.09 -45.42
N ASP A 109 4.71 9.35 -46.52
CA ASP A 109 3.67 9.06 -47.50
C ASP A 109 3.30 7.57 -47.48
N SER A 110 2.82 7.09 -46.33
CA SER A 110 2.25 5.75 -46.25
C SER A 110 0.85 5.77 -46.91
N PRO A 111 0.60 4.99 -47.98
CA PRO A 111 -0.72 4.93 -48.62
C PRO A 111 -1.84 4.44 -47.67
N ASN A 112 -1.47 3.84 -46.54
CA ASN A 112 -2.41 3.47 -45.48
C ASN A 112 -2.90 4.68 -44.66
N ALA A 113 -2.11 5.75 -44.51
CA ALA A 113 -2.56 6.96 -43.83
C ALA A 113 -3.75 7.61 -44.57
N SER A 114 -3.73 7.59 -45.90
CA SER A 114 -4.81 8.10 -46.75
C SER A 114 -6.08 7.24 -46.67
N ARG A 115 -5.96 5.91 -46.56
CA ARG A 115 -7.10 5.00 -46.35
C ARG A 115 -7.75 5.19 -44.97
N LEU A 116 -6.95 5.42 -43.94
CA LEU A 116 -7.45 5.63 -42.58
C LEU A 116 -8.24 6.96 -42.44
N ARG A 117 -7.94 7.96 -43.27
CA ARG A 117 -8.68 9.23 -43.36
C ARG A 117 -10.05 9.11 -44.04
N GLN A 118 -10.29 8.02 -44.78
CA GLN A 118 -11.57 7.79 -45.47
C GLN A 118 -12.62 7.11 -44.56
N ILE A 119 -12.24 6.68 -43.35
CA ILE A 119 -13.18 6.10 -42.38
C ILE A 119 -13.94 7.25 -41.71
N PRO A 120 -15.28 7.35 -41.87
CA PRO A 120 -16.07 8.40 -41.24
C PRO A 120 -15.91 8.38 -39.71
N HIS A 121 -15.89 9.56 -39.08
CA HIS A 121 -15.74 9.76 -37.63
C HIS A 121 -14.37 9.40 -37.01
N ARG A 122 -13.37 9.00 -37.79
CA ARG A 122 -12.03 8.72 -37.25
C ARG A 122 -11.15 9.96 -37.27
N LYS A 123 -10.66 10.37 -36.09
CA LYS A 123 -9.72 11.48 -35.96
C LYS A 123 -8.33 11.08 -36.49
N PRO A 124 -7.63 11.97 -37.21
CA PRO A 124 -6.23 11.74 -37.59
C PRO A 124 -5.33 11.73 -36.35
N GLY A 125 -4.24 10.96 -36.41
CA GLY A 125 -3.31 10.81 -35.28
C GLY A 125 -2.74 12.13 -34.78
N GLU A 126 -2.47 13.08 -35.67
CA GLU A 126 -2.01 14.43 -35.32
C GLU A 126 -3.03 15.19 -34.46
N GLN A 127 -4.32 15.05 -34.77
CA GLN A 127 -5.38 15.68 -33.98
C GLN A 127 -5.52 15.03 -32.61
N ILE A 128 -5.38 13.70 -32.52
CA ILE A 128 -5.36 12.99 -31.23
C ILE A 128 -4.18 13.46 -30.37
N MET A 129 -2.98 13.55 -30.95
CA MET A 129 -1.78 14.01 -30.24
C MET A 129 -1.93 15.47 -29.76
N LYS A 130 -2.53 16.33 -30.59
CA LYS A 130 -2.81 17.72 -30.22
C LYS A 130 -3.82 17.82 -29.08
N GLU A 131 -4.93 17.09 -29.14
CA GLU A 131 -5.92 17.02 -28.06
C GLU A 131 -5.30 16.51 -26.76
N LEU A 132 -4.45 15.49 -26.83
CA LEU A 132 -3.76 14.93 -25.67
C LEU A 132 -2.81 15.97 -25.02
N HIS A 133 -2.12 16.75 -25.84
CA HIS A 133 -1.21 17.79 -25.36
C HIS A 133 -1.97 18.97 -24.75
N GLU A 134 -3.08 19.38 -25.37
CA GLU A 134 -3.98 20.41 -24.84
C GLU A 134 -4.63 19.96 -23.51
N GLU A 135 -5.02 18.70 -23.39
CA GLU A 135 -5.55 18.13 -22.13
C GLU A 135 -4.47 18.09 -21.04
N ALA A 136 -3.25 17.67 -21.38
CA ALA A 136 -2.12 17.71 -20.44
C ALA A 136 -1.79 19.13 -19.97
N GLN A 137 -1.90 20.12 -20.87
CA GLN A 137 -1.75 21.54 -20.51
C GLN A 137 -2.90 22.03 -19.63
N ARG A 138 -4.15 21.66 -19.93
CA ARG A 138 -5.30 21.96 -19.06
C ARG A 138 -5.14 21.36 -17.68
N MET A 139 -4.67 20.12 -17.57
CA MET A 139 -4.44 19.46 -16.28
C MET A 139 -3.29 20.10 -15.49
N LYS A 140 -2.27 20.62 -16.18
CA LYS A 140 -1.19 21.40 -15.54
C LYS A 140 -1.64 22.79 -15.10
N ALA A 141 -2.50 23.44 -15.88
CA ALA A 141 -3.02 24.77 -15.58
C ALA A 141 -4.17 24.77 -14.57
N ALA A 142 -4.91 23.66 -14.49
CA ALA A 142 -5.94 23.47 -13.48
C ALA A 142 -5.28 23.38 -12.10
N GLN A 143 -5.40 24.44 -11.30
CA GLN A 143 -5.07 24.36 -9.90
C GLN A 143 -5.90 23.24 -9.26
N PRO A 144 -5.30 22.36 -8.44
CA PRO A 144 -6.07 21.38 -7.69
C PRO A 144 -7.13 22.14 -6.88
N PRO A 145 -8.37 21.63 -6.82
CA PRO A 145 -9.41 22.29 -6.05
C PRO A 145 -8.94 22.44 -4.60
N GLN A 146 -9.10 23.64 -4.04
CA GLN A 146 -8.74 23.89 -2.66
C GLN A 146 -9.50 22.91 -1.75
N PRO A 147 -8.83 22.28 -0.76
CA PRO A 147 -9.50 21.36 0.14
C PRO A 147 -10.65 22.08 0.84
N LYS A 148 -11.87 21.54 0.70
CA LYS A 148 -13.06 22.06 1.36
C LYS A 148 -13.14 21.47 2.76
N GLY A 149 -12.82 22.28 3.76
CA GLY A 149 -12.93 21.92 5.18
C GLY A 149 -11.62 22.06 5.94
N PRO A 150 -11.68 21.99 7.29
CA PRO A 150 -10.48 21.95 8.12
C PRO A 150 -9.60 20.76 7.74
N LEU A 151 -8.28 20.94 7.82
CA LEU A 151 -7.35 19.81 7.63
C LEU A 151 -7.69 18.74 8.67
N LEU A 152 -7.88 17.51 8.20
CA LEU A 152 -8.08 16.35 9.09
C LEU A 152 -6.84 16.19 9.97
N ASP A 153 -7.05 16.16 11.28
CA ASP A 153 -5.98 15.86 12.24
C ASP A 153 -5.44 14.45 12.01
N GLU A 154 -4.20 14.21 12.42
CA GLU A 154 -3.53 12.90 12.25
C GLU A 154 -4.31 11.76 12.93
N ALA A 155 -5.00 12.07 14.03
CA ALA A 155 -5.92 11.17 14.72
C ALA A 155 -7.14 10.81 13.86
N GLU A 156 -7.70 11.77 13.13
CA GLU A 156 -8.85 11.53 12.26
C GLU A 156 -8.46 10.76 10.99
N LYS A 157 -7.27 11.05 10.42
CA LYS A 157 -6.72 10.30 9.29
C LYS A 157 -6.52 8.83 9.66
N SER A 158 -5.92 8.53 10.80
CA SER A 158 -5.72 7.15 11.27
C SER A 158 -7.06 6.43 11.52
N ARG A 159 -8.06 7.12 12.09
CA ARG A 159 -9.42 6.58 12.25
C ARG A 159 -10.06 6.25 10.90
N LEU A 160 -9.94 7.14 9.91
CA LEU A 160 -10.49 6.93 8.58
C LEU A 160 -9.79 5.78 7.84
N ALA A 161 -8.46 5.70 7.96
CA ALA A 161 -7.67 4.61 7.41
C ALA A 161 -8.11 3.25 7.97
N MET A 162 -8.32 3.16 9.29
CA MET A 162 -8.89 1.95 9.90
C MET A 162 -10.31 1.68 9.41
N ALA A 163 -11.17 2.69 9.31
CA ALA A 163 -12.52 2.51 8.78
C ALA A 163 -12.53 1.98 7.34
N MET A 164 -11.59 2.41 6.49
CA MET A 164 -11.42 1.89 5.13
C MET A 164 -10.89 0.46 5.12
N GLN A 165 -9.86 0.17 5.91
CA GLN A 165 -9.26 -1.16 6.03
C GLN A 165 -10.30 -2.21 6.49
N PHE A 166 -11.16 -1.83 7.45
CA PHE A 166 -12.16 -2.72 8.02
C PHE A 166 -13.58 -2.55 7.43
N ARG A 167 -13.71 -1.90 6.26
CA ARG A 167 -14.99 -1.69 5.55
C ARG A 167 -16.12 -1.18 6.46
N GLY A 168 -15.81 -0.24 7.33
CA GLY A 168 -16.75 0.39 8.27
C GLY A 168 -17.01 -0.39 9.57
N LYS A 169 -16.44 -1.60 9.75
CA LYS A 169 -16.54 -2.37 11.00
C LYS A 169 -15.18 -2.43 11.67
N VAL A 170 -14.75 -1.30 12.22
CA VAL A 170 -13.51 -1.24 13.02
C VAL A 170 -13.68 -2.21 14.20
N PRO A 171 -12.79 -3.20 14.38
CA PRO A 171 -12.82 -4.06 15.56
C PRO A 171 -12.82 -3.17 16.80
N GLN A 172 -13.79 -3.37 17.69
CA GLN A 172 -13.73 -2.71 18.99
C GLN A 172 -12.48 -3.25 19.68
N ALA A 173 -11.47 -2.40 19.81
CA ALA A 173 -10.25 -2.74 20.52
C ALA A 173 -10.67 -3.31 21.87
N SER A 174 -10.15 -4.49 22.18
CA SER A 174 -10.41 -5.11 23.48
C SER A 174 -9.93 -4.16 24.58
N THR A 175 -10.56 -4.17 25.74
CA THR A 175 -10.18 -3.30 26.86
C THR A 175 -8.71 -3.47 27.25
N GLN A 176 -8.14 -4.66 27.04
CA GLN A 176 -6.71 -4.94 27.20
C GLN A 176 -5.82 -4.24 26.16
N GLU A 177 -6.20 -4.23 24.88
CA GLU A 177 -5.45 -3.50 23.83
C GLU A 177 -5.55 -1.97 24.03
N LEU A 178 -6.66 -1.47 24.55
CA LEU A 178 -6.81 -0.06 24.92
C LEU A 178 -5.94 0.32 26.12
N GLU A 179 -5.80 -0.56 27.11
CA GLU A 179 -4.88 -0.36 28.24
C GLU A 179 -3.41 -0.46 27.83
N GLU A 180 -3.05 -1.39 26.95
CA GLU A 180 -1.70 -1.46 26.38
C GLU A 180 -1.39 -0.25 25.50
N ALA A 181 -2.34 0.18 24.64
CA ALA A 181 -2.19 1.38 23.84
C ALA A 181 -2.14 2.66 24.71
N ALA A 182 -2.87 2.70 25.83
CA ALA A 182 -2.81 3.81 26.79
C ALA A 182 -1.48 3.82 27.56
N ARG A 183 -0.95 2.65 27.94
CA ARG A 183 0.39 2.52 28.53
C ARG A 183 1.48 2.93 27.53
N HIS A 184 1.33 2.60 26.25
CA HIS A 184 2.24 3.04 25.19
C HIS A 184 2.07 4.53 24.82
N ARG A 185 0.85 5.10 24.90
CA ARG A 185 0.60 6.54 24.72
C ARG A 185 1.07 7.40 25.89
N GLY A 186 1.10 6.84 27.10
CA GLY A 186 1.69 7.50 28.28
C GLY A 186 3.20 7.65 28.19
N VAL A 187 3.86 6.94 27.27
CA VAL A 187 5.29 7.08 27.01
C VAL A 187 5.51 8.16 25.95
N ARG A 188 5.69 9.39 26.44
CA ARG A 188 6.37 10.51 25.77
C ARG A 188 5.56 11.24 24.69
N SER A 189 4.66 12.12 25.12
CA SER A 189 4.79 13.49 24.62
C SER A 189 6.18 13.95 25.08
N LYS A 190 7.20 13.80 24.22
CA LYS A 190 8.50 14.42 24.50
C LYS A 190 8.17 15.88 24.74
N ALA A 191 8.56 16.41 25.90
CA ALA A 191 8.48 17.83 26.17
C ALA A 191 8.99 18.58 24.93
N PRO A 192 8.38 19.72 24.57
CA PRO A 192 8.82 20.50 23.42
C PRO A 192 10.34 20.64 23.51
N ARG A 193 11.04 20.04 22.56
CA ARG A 193 12.51 20.08 22.55
C ARG A 193 12.89 21.54 22.43
N SER A 194 13.92 21.95 23.15
CA SER A 194 14.45 23.29 22.93
C SER A 194 14.91 23.40 21.47
N GLU A 195 14.77 24.57 20.86
CA GLU A 195 15.22 24.81 19.48
C GLU A 195 16.69 24.38 19.29
N ARG A 196 17.52 24.59 20.32
CA ARG A 196 18.90 24.10 20.39
C ARG A 196 18.99 22.57 20.26
N GLU A 197 18.22 21.84 21.06
CA GLU A 197 18.21 20.36 21.01
C GLU A 197 17.74 19.84 19.65
N GLU A 198 16.78 20.51 19.02
CA GLU A 198 16.31 20.15 17.68
C GLU A 198 17.41 20.34 16.63
N LEU A 199 18.10 21.49 16.65
CA LEU A 199 19.22 21.74 15.75
C LEU A 199 20.38 20.78 15.98
N GLN A 200 20.69 20.43 17.23
CA GLN A 200 21.71 19.41 17.54
C GLN A 200 21.30 18.02 17.05
N ALA A 201 20.03 17.66 17.17
CA ALA A 201 19.51 16.39 16.67
C ALA A 201 19.61 16.32 15.14
N LEU A 202 19.22 17.40 14.44
CA LEU A 202 19.37 17.51 12.99
C LEU A 202 20.83 17.45 12.55
N PHE A 203 21.73 18.10 13.30
CA PHE A 203 23.17 18.06 13.02
C PHE A 203 23.71 16.63 13.12
N LYS A 204 23.38 15.91 14.19
CA LYS A 204 23.80 14.51 14.38
C LYS A 204 23.23 13.60 13.29
N ALA A 205 21.94 13.71 12.98
CA ALA A 205 21.33 12.94 11.90
C ALA A 205 21.98 13.20 10.54
N THR A 206 22.33 14.46 10.25
CA THR A 206 23.03 14.83 9.00
C THR A 206 24.44 14.26 8.94
N MET A 207 25.14 14.21 10.07
CA MET A 207 26.47 13.60 10.19
C MET A 207 26.41 12.09 9.96
N GLU A 208 25.46 11.38 10.58
CA GLU A 208 25.21 9.95 10.37
C GLU A 208 24.90 9.67 8.89
N GLU A 209 24.06 10.50 8.25
CA GLU A 209 23.75 10.40 6.82
C GLU A 209 24.98 10.54 5.89
N VAL A 210 25.99 11.31 6.30
CA VAL A 210 27.26 11.44 5.55
C VAL A 210 28.12 10.21 5.74
N GLU A 211 28.18 9.66 6.96
CA GLU A 211 28.90 8.43 7.26
C GLU A 211 28.31 7.23 6.53
N ASP A 212 26.98 7.10 6.52
CA ASP A 212 26.25 6.05 5.79
C ASP A 212 26.55 6.08 4.28
N ARG A 213 26.58 7.28 3.68
CA ARG A 213 26.90 7.44 2.25
C ARG A 213 28.35 7.10 1.94
N LYS A 214 29.29 7.43 2.84
CA LYS A 214 30.70 7.02 2.70
C LYS A 214 30.85 5.52 2.83
N ALA A 215 30.17 4.91 3.80
CA ALA A 215 30.15 3.46 4.00
C ALA A 215 29.56 2.75 2.78
N PHE A 216 28.47 3.27 2.21
CA PHE A 216 27.86 2.75 0.99
C PHE A 216 28.83 2.76 -0.21
N LEU A 217 29.59 3.85 -0.40
CA LEU A 217 30.63 3.89 -1.44
C LEU A 217 31.72 2.85 -1.21
N ALA A 218 32.20 2.71 0.03
CA ALA A 218 33.20 1.71 0.39
C ALA A 218 32.69 0.27 0.18
N GLU A 219 31.42 0.01 0.50
CA GLU A 219 30.78 -1.29 0.27
C GLU A 219 30.66 -1.62 -1.21
N MET A 220 30.20 -0.66 -2.04
CA MET A 220 30.12 -0.87 -3.49
C MET A 220 31.51 -1.05 -4.14
N GLU A 221 32.53 -0.37 -3.62
CA GLU A 221 33.92 -0.55 -4.04
C GLU A 221 34.41 -1.96 -3.73
N ALA A 222 34.18 -2.42 -2.49
CA ALA A 222 34.55 -3.77 -2.06
C ALA A 222 33.86 -4.87 -2.88
N GLN A 223 32.63 -4.62 -3.34
CA GLN A 223 31.87 -5.54 -4.20
C GLN A 223 32.28 -5.46 -5.69
N GLY A 224 33.14 -4.52 -6.08
CA GLY A 224 33.51 -4.28 -7.49
C GLY A 224 32.36 -3.76 -8.36
N ALA A 225 31.25 -3.33 -7.75
CA ALA A 225 30.07 -2.79 -8.43
C ALA A 225 30.12 -1.26 -8.59
N LEU A 226 31.20 -0.62 -8.15
CA LEU A 226 31.35 0.83 -8.15
C LEU A 226 31.53 1.38 -9.58
N LYS A 227 30.50 2.08 -10.08
CA LYS A 227 30.55 2.81 -11.34
C LYS A 227 30.89 4.29 -11.08
N LYS A 228 31.58 4.93 -12.03
CA LYS A 228 31.93 6.36 -11.95
C LYS A 228 30.71 7.26 -11.74
N ASP A 229 29.59 6.96 -12.39
CA ASP A 229 28.36 7.73 -12.26
C ASP A 229 27.83 7.70 -10.81
N HIS A 230 27.86 6.53 -10.16
CA HIS A 230 27.47 6.41 -8.75
C HIS A 230 28.40 7.17 -7.83
N VAL A 231 29.71 7.15 -8.09
CA VAL A 231 30.68 7.94 -7.31
C VAL A 231 30.35 9.42 -7.38
N HIS A 232 30.15 9.98 -8.59
CA HIS A 232 29.85 11.39 -8.76
C HIS A 232 28.52 11.79 -8.12
N GLN A 233 27.49 10.96 -8.26
CA GLN A 233 26.18 11.20 -7.64
C GLN A 233 26.29 11.24 -6.12
N ILE A 234 26.85 10.21 -5.50
CA ILE A 234 26.92 10.12 -4.03
C ILE A 234 27.89 11.15 -3.46
N GLN A 235 28.99 11.49 -4.16
CA GLN A 235 29.85 12.60 -3.76
C GLN A 235 29.13 13.94 -3.80
N GLY A 236 28.26 14.16 -4.80
CA GLY A 236 27.39 15.32 -4.86
C GLY A 236 26.45 15.41 -3.65
N GLU A 237 25.82 14.30 -3.28
CA GLU A 237 24.97 14.23 -2.08
C GLU A 237 25.75 14.50 -0.80
N ILE A 238 26.93 13.90 -0.64
CA ILE A 238 27.81 14.13 0.52
C ILE A 238 28.16 15.62 0.62
N ARG A 239 28.49 16.28 -0.50
CA ARG A 239 28.82 17.71 -0.51
C ARG A 239 27.64 18.56 -0.02
N ILE A 240 26.44 18.30 -0.52
CA ILE A 240 25.22 19.01 -0.09
C ILE A 240 25.00 18.82 1.42
N ARG A 241 25.15 17.60 1.93
CA ARG A 241 24.99 17.31 3.37
C ARG A 241 26.05 17.98 4.25
N VAL A 242 27.28 18.09 3.76
CA VAL A 242 28.34 18.84 4.45
C VAL A 242 28.00 20.34 4.49
N GLU A 243 27.45 20.89 3.41
CA GLU A 243 26.97 22.29 3.37
C GLU A 243 25.80 22.52 4.34
N ASP A 244 24.84 21.59 4.42
CA ASP A 244 23.75 21.58 5.41
C ASP A 244 24.31 21.55 6.85
N MET A 245 25.30 20.69 7.10
CA MET A 245 25.96 20.57 8.41
C MET A 245 26.64 21.89 8.82
N HIS A 246 27.34 22.57 7.90
CA HIS A 246 27.92 23.89 8.17
C HIS A 246 26.86 24.96 8.44
N ARG A 247 25.69 24.87 7.78
CA ARG A 247 24.57 25.78 8.03
C ARG A 247 23.99 25.56 9.44
N LEU A 248 23.76 24.31 9.83
CA LEU A 248 23.27 23.95 11.16
C LEU A 248 24.25 24.38 12.26
N ASP A 249 25.56 24.21 12.05
CA ASP A 249 26.59 24.69 12.98
C ASP A 249 26.55 26.22 13.16
N ARG A 250 26.41 26.98 12.07
CA ARG A 250 26.23 28.45 12.17
C ARG A 250 24.98 28.82 12.98
N MET A 251 23.85 28.15 12.73
CA MET A 251 22.61 28.40 13.47
C MET A 251 22.76 28.08 14.96
N LEU A 252 23.46 27.00 15.32
CA LEU A 252 23.74 26.65 16.71
C LEU A 252 24.61 27.73 17.38
N ARG A 253 25.66 28.22 16.72
CA ARG A 253 26.51 29.30 17.25
C ARG A 253 25.72 30.60 17.45
N ASP A 254 24.85 30.94 16.51
CA ASP A 254 24.01 32.14 16.61
C ASP A 254 23.02 32.05 17.78
N LEU A 255 22.44 30.87 18.01
CA LEU A 255 21.51 30.62 19.12
C LEU A 255 22.24 30.69 20.47
N ASP A 256 23.46 30.14 20.54
CA ASP A 256 24.32 30.21 21.73
C ASP A 256 24.69 31.65 22.08
N ALA A 257 25.00 32.48 21.07
CA ALA A 257 25.30 33.89 21.26
C ALA A 257 24.07 34.70 21.71
N ARG A 258 22.87 34.32 21.29
CA ARG A 258 21.61 34.97 21.73
C ARG A 258 21.23 34.58 23.16
N GLY A 259 21.43 33.32 23.55
CA GLY A 259 21.09 32.84 24.89
C GLY A 259 21.98 33.37 26.02
N GLN A 260 23.11 34.02 25.69
CA GLN A 260 24.02 34.65 26.65
C GLN A 260 23.72 36.13 26.93
N ARG A 261 22.75 36.73 26.24
CA ARG A 261 22.30 38.11 26.46
C ARG A 261 21.04 38.15 27.30
#